data_AF-A0A816HES7-F1
#
_entry.id   AF-A0A816HES7-F1
#
_cell.length_a   1.000
_cell.length_b   1.000
_cell.length_c   1.000
_cell.angle_alpha   90.00
_cell.angle_beta   90.00
_cell.angle_gamma   90.00
#
_symmetry.space_group_name_H-M   'P 1'
#
loop_
_entity.id
_entity.type
_entity.pdbx_description
1 polymer ?
#
loop_
_entity_poly.entity_id
_entity_poly.type
_entity_poly.pdbx_seq_one_letter_code
_entity_poly.pdbx_strand_id
1 'polypeptide(L)'
;MFEEARENVLPVHDRDLKRWALQKAAEDPSLVFEASEHWLRVFKYRHRICSRKITKLVTRHHAEDTDAIIESADSFVRDAKRQMQNYAHEEILNTDQ
;
A
#
# COMPACT_ATOMS: atom_id res chain seq x y z
N MET A 1 6.35 12.16 11.63
CA MET A 1 5.07 11.83 12.30
C MET A 1 3.87 11.81 11.34
N PHE A 2 3.06 12.87 11.15
CA PHE A 2 1.91 12.76 10.24
C PHE A 2 2.30 12.63 8.76
N GLU A 3 3.20 13.49 8.26
CA GLU A 3 3.63 13.44 6.86
C GLU A 3 4.35 12.12 6.54
N GLU A 4 5.22 11.67 7.43
CA GLU A 4 5.89 10.37 7.33
C GLU A 4 4.90 9.19 7.29
N ALA A 5 3.87 9.20 8.14
CA ALA A 5 2.83 8.17 8.11
C ALA A 5 2.03 8.21 6.81
N ARG A 6 1.87 9.40 6.22
CA ARG A 6 1.19 9.60 4.95
C ARG A 6 2.04 9.15 3.76
N GLU A 7 3.34 9.47 3.74
CA GLU A 7 4.29 9.03 2.73
C GLU A 7 4.42 7.51 2.69
N ASN A 8 4.45 6.87 3.87
CA ASN A 8 4.57 5.42 4.00
C ASN A 8 3.22 4.68 3.98
N VAL A 9 2.11 5.39 3.73
CA VAL A 9 0.74 4.82 3.66
C VAL A 9 0.39 3.98 4.90
N LEU A 10 0.84 4.43 6.07
CA LEU A 10 0.63 3.72 7.32
C LEU A 10 -0.81 3.89 7.83
N PRO A 11 -1.36 2.88 8.52
CA PRO A 11 -2.65 3.03 9.19
C PRO A 11 -2.54 4.09 10.30
N VAL A 12 -3.45 5.07 10.27
CA VAL A 12 -3.53 6.15 11.26
C VAL A 12 -4.92 6.15 11.88
N HIS A 13 -4.99 6.16 13.21
CA HIS A 13 -6.25 6.29 13.93
C HIS A 13 -6.48 7.71 14.44
N ASP A 14 -7.73 8.03 14.74
CA ASP A 14 -8.14 9.31 15.31
C ASP A 14 -7.36 9.66 16.60
N ARG A 15 -7.04 8.66 17.43
CA ARG A 15 -6.22 8.83 18.63
C ARG A 15 -4.79 9.28 18.31
N ASP A 16 -4.21 8.80 17.21
CA ASP A 16 -2.86 9.15 16.79
C ASP A 16 -2.83 10.61 16.31
N LEU A 17 -3.84 11.01 15.52
CA LEU A 17 -4.01 12.39 15.07
C LEU A 17 -4.15 13.36 16.25
N LYS A 18 -4.97 13.03 17.24
CA LYS A 18 -5.11 13.86 18.46
C LYS A 18 -3.81 13.94 19.25
N ARG A 19 -3.11 12.82 19.42
CA ARG A 19 -1.83 12.77 20.13
C ARG A 19 -0.78 13.66 19.45
N TRP A 20 -0.62 13.53 18.14
CA TRP A 20 0.35 14.33 17.38
C TRP A 20 0.02 15.82 17.41
N ALA A 21 -1.27 16.18 17.39
CA ALA A 21 -1.68 17.57 17.47
C ALA A 21 -1.41 18.19 18.84
N LEU A 22 -1.68 17.46 19.93
CA LEU A 22 -1.33 17.92 21.28
C LEU A 22 0.18 18.03 21.48
N GLN A 23 0.95 17.07 20.94
CA GLN A 23 2.41 17.13 21.00
C GLN A 23 2.95 18.36 20.23
N LYS A 24 2.37 18.66 19.06
CA LYS A 24 2.73 19.85 18.29
C LYS A 24 2.31 21.15 18.98
N ALA A 25 1.16 21.18 19.63
CA ALA A 25 0.73 22.32 20.41
C ALA A 25 1.62 22.56 21.64
N ALA A 26 2.12 21.48 22.27
CA ALA A 26 3.04 21.60 23.40
C ALA A 26 4.40 22.23 23.03
N GLU A 27 4.77 22.25 21.74
CA GLU A 27 5.97 22.97 21.26
C GLU A 27 5.79 24.50 21.31
N ASP A 28 4.55 24.99 21.35
CA ASP A 28 4.23 26.42 21.48
C ASP A 28 3.42 26.68 22.76
N PRO A 29 4.08 27.09 23.86
CA PRO A 29 3.42 27.33 25.15
C PRO A 29 2.37 28.44 25.12
N SER A 30 2.36 29.29 24.09
CA SER A 30 1.37 30.37 23.93
C SER A 30 0.07 29.89 23.31
N LEU A 31 0.07 28.71 22.70
CA LEU A 31 -1.07 28.15 21.99
C LEU A 31 -1.96 27.34 22.94
N VAL A 32 -3.14 27.88 23.25
CA VAL A 32 -4.20 27.11 23.91
C VAL A 32 -4.94 26.29 22.86
N PHE A 33 -4.49 25.05 22.66
CA PHE A 33 -5.04 24.14 21.67
C PHE A 33 -5.69 22.92 22.32
N GLU A 34 -6.88 22.56 21.83
CA GLU A 34 -7.58 21.34 22.21
C GLU A 34 -7.82 20.48 20.97
N ALA A 35 -7.42 19.20 21.05
CA ALA A 35 -7.67 18.21 20.01
C ALA A 35 -9.12 17.69 20.05
N SER A 36 -10.08 18.61 19.95
CA SER A 36 -11.51 18.35 19.99
C SER A 36 -12.00 17.51 18.79
N GLU A 37 -13.17 16.89 18.91
CA GLU A 37 -13.80 16.16 17.81
C GLU A 37 -14.08 17.06 16.59
N HIS A 38 -14.42 18.33 16.84
CA HIS A 38 -14.62 19.29 15.77
C HIS A 38 -13.33 19.55 15.00
N TRP A 39 -12.23 19.82 15.70
CA TRP A 39 -10.92 20.01 15.09
C TRP A 39 -10.52 18.77 14.29
N LEU A 40 -10.66 17.58 14.86
CA LEU A 40 -10.32 16.33 14.20
C LEU A 40 -11.13 16.12 12.91
N ARG A 41 -12.43 16.43 12.92
CA ARG A 41 -13.29 16.35 11.72
C ARG A 41 -12.84 17.33 10.63
N VAL A 42 -12.54 18.58 10.99
CA VAL A 42 -12.05 19.59 10.05
C VAL A 42 -10.68 19.20 9.49
N PHE A 43 -9.79 18.71 10.34
CA PHE A 43 -8.47 18.22 9.95
C PHE A 43 -8.59 17.07 8.94
N LYS A 44 -9.40 16.04 9.25
CA LYS A 44 -9.64 14.92 8.34
C LYS A 44 -10.22 15.37 7.01
N TYR A 45 -11.20 16.29 7.02
CA TYR A 45 -11.78 16.84 5.80
C TYR A 45 -10.74 17.56 4.93
N ARG A 46 -9.93 18.43 5.55
CA ARG A 46 -8.90 19.22 4.85
C ARG A 46 -7.79 18.35 4.26
N HIS A 47 -7.43 17.27 4.94
CA HIS A 47 -6.40 16.33 4.50
C HIS A 47 -6.96 15.12 3.72
N ARG A 48 -8.27 15.10 3.41
CA ARG A 48 -8.97 14.01 2.71
C ARG A 48 -8.79 12.63 3.37
N ILE A 49 -8.71 12.61 4.70
CA ILE A 49 -8.60 11.39 5.51
C ILE A 49 -10.02 10.87 5.76
N CYS A 50 -10.24 9.60 5.45
CA CYS A 50 -11.49 8.92 5.76
C CYS A 50 -11.23 7.60 6.50
N SER A 51 -12.17 7.22 7.37
CA SER A 51 -12.13 5.92 8.02
C SER A 51 -12.37 4.84 6.97
N ARG A 52 -11.36 3.99 6.75
CA ARG A 52 -11.46 2.85 5.83
C ARG A 52 -11.37 1.57 6.62
N LYS A 53 -12.27 0.63 6.33
CA LYS A 53 -12.11 -0.75 6.77
C LYS A 53 -10.99 -1.37 5.95
N ILE A 54 -9.98 -1.94 6.61
CA ILE A 54 -8.98 -2.75 5.93
C ILE A 54 -9.70 -4.02 5.45
N THR A 55 -9.87 -4.15 4.14
CA THR A 55 -10.58 -5.29 3.51
C THR A 55 -9.62 -6.40 3.09
N LYS A 56 -8.36 -6.05 2.80
CA LYS A 56 -7.28 -6.98 2.47
C LYS A 56 -6.02 -6.52 3.18
N LEU A 57 -5.49 -7.37 4.05
CA LEU A 57 -4.17 -7.16 4.65
C LEU A 57 -3.15 -7.82 3.72
N VAL A 58 -2.52 -7.02 2.87
CA VAL A 58 -1.42 -7.49 2.01
C VAL A 58 -0.14 -7.29 2.81
N THR A 59 0.49 -8.38 3.23
CA THR A 59 1.79 -8.33 3.91
C THR A 59 2.89 -8.01 2.92
N ARG A 60 4.03 -7.47 3.38
CA ARG A 60 5.18 -7.18 2.51
C ARG A 60 5.64 -8.40 1.71
N HIS A 61 5.58 -9.59 2.34
CA HIS A 61 5.82 -10.87 1.69
C HIS A 61 4.92 -11.09 0.48
N HIS A 62 3.63 -10.76 0.56
CA HIS A 62 2.71 -10.93 -0.56
C HIS A 62 3.03 -9.98 -1.73
N ALA A 63 3.62 -8.81 -1.47
CA ALA A 63 4.11 -7.91 -2.53
C ALA A 63 5.40 -8.44 -3.18
N GLU A 64 6.38 -8.85 -2.37
CA GLU A 64 7.62 -9.49 -2.85
C GLU A 64 7.34 -10.78 -3.64
N ASP A 65 6.38 -11.59 -3.19
CA ASP A 65 5.93 -12.79 -3.89
C ASP A 65 5.29 -12.47 -5.24
N THR A 66 4.61 -11.31 -5.38
CA THR A 66 3.98 -10.94 -6.65
C THR A 66 5.02 -10.60 -7.71
N ASP A 67 6.07 -9.85 -7.34
CA ASP A 67 7.17 -9.53 -8.26
C ASP A 67 7.94 -10.80 -8.66
N ALA A 68 8.19 -11.69 -7.69
CA ALA A 68 8.82 -12.99 -7.95
C ALA A 68 7.97 -13.90 -8.84
N ILE A 69 6.65 -13.91 -8.67
CA ILE A 69 5.71 -14.65 -9.52
C ILE A 69 5.73 -14.10 -10.95
N ILE A 70 5.73 -12.78 -11.12
CA ILE A 70 5.79 -12.14 -12.45
C ILE A 70 7.11 -12.47 -13.15
N GLU A 71 8.24 -12.35 -12.44
CA GLU A 71 9.56 -12.67 -12.99
C GLU A 71 9.68 -14.16 -13.37
N SER A 72 9.18 -15.05 -12.52
CA SER A 72 9.12 -16.49 -12.79
C SER A 72 8.27 -16.81 -14.01
N ALA A 73 7.09 -16.20 -14.13
CA ALA A 73 6.21 -16.36 -15.28
C ALA A 73 6.87 -15.88 -16.57
N ASP A 74 7.53 -14.73 -16.53
CA ASP A 74 8.28 -14.16 -17.66
C ASP A 74 9.43 -15.08 -18.09
N SER A 75 10.19 -15.61 -17.13
CA SER A 75 11.28 -16.57 -17.40
C SER A 75 10.74 -17.82 -18.05
N PHE A 76 9.66 -18.39 -17.50
CA PHE A 76 9.02 -19.60 -18.03
C PHE A 76 8.58 -19.41 -19.49
N VAL A 77 7.92 -18.29 -19.80
CA VAL A 77 7.47 -17.99 -21.17
C VAL A 77 8.65 -17.86 -22.14
N ARG A 78 9.75 -17.22 -21.71
CA ARG A 78 10.96 -17.08 -22.54
C ARG A 78 11.61 -18.44 -22.80
N ASP A 79 11.69 -19.29 -21.79
CA ASP A 79 12.30 -20.61 -21.90
C ASP A 79 11.43 -21.56 -22.74
N ALA A 80 10.11 -21.54 -22.54
CA ALA A 80 9.17 -22.28 -23.37
C ALA A 80 9.28 -21.85 -24.85
N LYS A 81 9.29 -20.55 -25.15
CA LYS A 81 9.47 -20.04 -26.52
C LYS A 81 10.80 -20.47 -27.14
N ARG A 82 11.88 -20.53 -26.36
CA ARG A 82 13.19 -20.99 -26.83
C ARG A 82 13.17 -22.48 -27.15
N GLN A 83 12.55 -23.29 -26.30
CA GLN A 83 12.43 -24.73 -26.53
C GLN A 83 11.54 -25.03 -27.74
N MET A 84 10.44 -24.29 -27.91
CA MET A 84 9.53 -24.41 -29.06
C MET A 84 10.23 -24.18 -30.40
N GLN A 85 11.29 -23.38 -30.48
CA GLN A 85 12.05 -23.18 -31.72
C GLN A 85 12.73 -24.45 -32.24
N ASN A 86 12.93 -25.47 -31.39
CA ASN A 86 13.55 -26.73 -31.77
C ASN A 86 12.56 -27.77 -32.32
N TYR A 87 11.27 -27.44 -32.35
CA TYR A 87 10.20 -28.33 -32.79
C TYR A 87 9.50 -27.75 -34.00
N ALA A 88 9.03 -28.61 -34.89
CA ALA A 88 8.17 -28.19 -35.99
C ALA A 88 6.83 -27.69 -35.43
N HIS A 89 6.16 -26.80 -36.17
CA HIS A 89 4.89 -26.23 -35.72
C HIS A 89 3.82 -27.31 -35.44
N GLU A 90 3.86 -28.42 -36.19
CA GLU A 90 2.95 -29.56 -36.03
C GLU A 90 3.20 -30.37 -34.74
N GLU A 91 4.38 -30.22 -34.13
CA GLU A 91 4.77 -30.91 -32.89
C GLU A 91 4.43 -30.09 -31.64
N ILE A 92 4.02 -28.83 -31.80
CA ILE A 92 3.60 -27.95 -30.71
C ILE A 92 2.09 -28.06 -30.53
N LEU A 93 1.67 -28.83 -29.53
CA LEU A 93 0.26 -29.08 -29.25
C LEU A 93 -0.26 -28.12 -28.18
N ASN A 94 -1.40 -27.50 -28.43
CA ASN A 94 -2.15 -26.78 -27.40
C ASN A 94 -3.05 -27.77 -26.65
N THR A 95 -2.67 -28.11 -25.43
CA THR A 95 -3.40 -29.07 -24.58
C THR A 95 -4.72 -28.51 -24.03
N ASP A 96 -5.02 -27.23 -24.26
CA ASP A 96 -6.25 -26.55 -23.85
C ASP A 96 -7.37 -26.63 -24.90
N GLN A 97 -7.16 -27.39 -25.99
CA GLN A 97 -8.16 -27.68 -27.04
C GLN A 97 -8.95 -28.97 -26.79
#